data_AF-A0A8S3RVK7-F1
#
_entry.id   AF-A0A8S3RVK7-F1
#
_cell.length_a   1.000
_cell.length_b   1.000
_cell.length_c   1.000
_cell.angle_alpha   90.00
_cell.angle_beta   90.00
_cell.angle_gamma   90.00
#
_symmetry.space_group_name_H-M   'P 1'
#
loop_
_entity.id
_entity.type
_entity.pdbx_description
1 polymer ?
#
loop_
_entity_poly.entity_id
_entity_poly.type
_entity_poly.pdbx_seq_one_letter_code
_entity_poly.pdbx_strand_id
1 'polypeptide(L)'
;MTSFQVPCIIFTALLSVAFLGRTIRAQMWIGIVSVIVGLTVVGVSDIIFNTDKNKDTNGIIAGDLLIIMAQIIVAVQMVYEERVINRFTIHPLEAVGWEGIFGFVLLGLLLIPFFHIDAGAFSELPTHKLDDAIDAFHQLGQNWQILTATLGNIFSIAFFNFAGISVTREISATTRMVLDSVRTIIIWVAALALDWQKFIPLQILGFVVLIIGMMLYNDIGIQFIRRTIMTRVLRRPLPPDEDQERLIPEDNANRRGGNIQEEPQPGPSNAAI
;
A
#
# COMPACT_ATOMS: atom_id res chain seq x y z
N MET A 1 11.66 3.86 -15.17
CA MET A 1 10.72 2.94 -14.47
C MET A 1 9.87 3.64 -13.40
N THR A 2 10.41 4.65 -12.70
CA THR A 2 9.70 5.39 -11.62
C THR A 2 8.57 6.30 -12.12
N SER A 3 8.73 7.02 -13.24
CA SER A 3 7.69 7.89 -13.82
C SER A 3 6.37 7.18 -14.11
N PHE A 4 6.42 5.87 -14.40
CA PHE A 4 5.31 5.11 -14.95
C PHE A 4 4.40 4.49 -13.90
N GLN A 5 4.73 4.58 -12.61
CA GLN A 5 3.85 4.11 -11.53
C GLN A 5 2.77 5.15 -11.17
N VAL A 6 2.94 6.39 -11.63
CA VAL A 6 2.04 7.53 -11.36
C VAL A 6 0.58 7.27 -11.78
N PRO A 7 0.29 6.75 -12.99
CA PRO A 7 -1.09 6.49 -13.40
C PRO A 7 -1.75 5.45 -12.50
N CYS A 8 -1.03 4.37 -12.15
CA CYS A 8 -1.58 3.31 -11.30
C CYS A 8 -2.02 3.86 -9.93
N ILE A 9 -1.21 4.72 -9.30
CA ILE A 9 -1.56 5.33 -8.01
C ILE A 9 -2.80 6.21 -8.12
N ILE A 10 -2.92 7.02 -9.19
CA ILE A 10 -4.06 7.90 -9.41
C ILE A 10 -5.33 7.11 -9.69
N PHE A 11 -5.26 6.14 -10.61
CA PHE A 11 -6.42 5.35 -11.02
C PHE A 11 -6.86 4.40 -9.90
N THR A 12 -5.94 3.78 -9.16
CA THR A 12 -6.26 2.96 -7.99
C THR A 12 -6.95 3.81 -6.93
N ALA A 13 -6.46 5.02 -6.66
CA ALA A 13 -7.10 5.92 -5.69
C ALA A 13 -8.50 6.36 -6.14
N LEU A 14 -8.68 6.78 -7.39
CA LEU A 14 -9.97 7.20 -7.95
C LEU A 14 -11.00 6.06 -7.98
N LEU A 15 -10.58 4.87 -8.44
CA LEU A 15 -11.45 3.71 -8.53
C LEU A 15 -11.78 3.12 -7.16
N SER A 16 -10.88 3.22 -6.19
CA SER A 16 -11.16 2.86 -4.79
C SER A 16 -12.29 3.72 -4.21
N VAL A 17 -12.39 5.01 -4.56
CA VAL A 17 -13.54 5.86 -4.17
C VAL A 17 -14.83 5.38 -4.83
N ALA A 18 -14.77 5.17 -6.14
CA ALA A 18 -15.94 4.89 -6.95
C ALA A 18 -16.56 3.52 -6.65
N PHE A 19 -15.72 2.50 -6.46
CA PHE A 19 -16.17 1.13 -6.22
C PHE A 19 -16.25 0.80 -4.72
N LEU A 20 -15.25 1.15 -3.91
CA LEU A 20 -15.20 0.72 -2.51
C LEU A 20 -16.05 1.60 -1.58
N GLY A 21 -16.58 2.73 -2.07
CA GLY A 21 -17.43 3.63 -1.30
C GLY A 21 -16.69 4.35 -0.17
N ARG A 22 -15.35 4.36 -0.21
CA ARG A 22 -14.54 5.12 0.75
C ARG A 22 -14.60 6.60 0.43
N THR A 23 -14.92 7.43 1.42
CA THR A 23 -14.83 8.89 1.30
C THR A 23 -13.37 9.32 1.39
N ILE A 24 -12.79 9.78 0.27
CA ILE A 24 -11.46 10.38 0.30
C ILE A 24 -11.56 11.73 1.01
N ARG A 25 -10.95 11.82 2.19
CA ARG A 25 -10.77 13.10 2.89
C ARG A 25 -9.81 13.99 2.11
N ALA A 26 -10.01 15.30 2.14
CA ALA A 26 -9.19 16.27 1.39
C ALA A 26 -7.67 16.13 1.64
N GLN A 27 -7.26 15.61 2.80
CA GLN A 27 -5.86 15.33 3.15
C GLN A 27 -5.24 14.20 2.31
N MET A 28 -6.01 13.18 1.95
CA MET A 28 -5.55 12.09 1.09
C MET A 28 -5.29 12.58 -0.34
N TRP A 29 -6.09 13.55 -0.83
CA TRP A 29 -5.84 14.21 -2.11
C TRP A 29 -4.49 14.93 -2.14
N ILE A 30 -4.13 15.62 -1.05
CA ILE A 30 -2.82 16.28 -0.92
C ILE A 30 -1.69 15.23 -0.96
N GLY A 31 -1.86 14.10 -0.28
CA GLY A 31 -0.91 12.99 -0.33
C GLY A 31 -0.70 12.44 -1.74
N ILE A 32 -1.81 12.18 -2.47
CA ILE A 32 -1.77 11.72 -3.87
C ILE A 32 -1.03 12.74 -4.74
N VAL A 33 -1.38 14.02 -4.67
CA VAL A 33 -0.74 15.08 -5.46
C VAL A 33 0.76 15.18 -5.16
N SER A 34 1.15 15.09 -3.88
CA SER A 34 2.56 15.09 -3.50
C SER A 34 3.33 13.88 -4.06
N VAL A 35 2.74 12.69 -4.05
CA VAL A 35 3.35 11.48 -4.63
C VAL A 35 3.55 11.64 -6.14
N ILE A 36 2.56 12.17 -6.84
CA ILE A 36 2.65 12.48 -8.29
C ILE A 36 3.82 13.42 -8.55
N VAL A 37 3.91 14.54 -7.83
CA VAL A 37 4.98 15.52 -7.98
C VAL A 37 6.35 14.88 -7.75
N GLY A 38 6.51 14.10 -6.67
CA GLY A 38 7.76 13.41 -6.38
C GLY A 38 8.21 12.48 -7.50
N LEU A 39 7.30 11.65 -8.01
CA LEU A 39 7.56 10.71 -9.10
C LEU A 39 7.85 11.43 -10.43
N THR A 40 7.11 12.49 -10.76
CA THR A 40 7.38 13.30 -11.96
C THR A 40 8.75 13.94 -11.90
N VAL A 41 9.18 14.45 -10.73
CA VAL A 41 10.52 15.03 -10.57
C VAL A 41 11.61 13.97 -10.78
N VAL A 42 11.49 12.79 -10.16
CA VAL A 42 12.45 11.68 -10.40
C VAL A 42 12.46 11.30 -11.88
N GLY A 43 11.29 11.21 -12.50
CA GLY A 43 11.13 10.80 -13.89
C GLY A 43 11.72 11.77 -14.91
N VAL A 44 11.37 13.06 -14.79
CA VAL A 44 11.89 14.13 -15.65
C VAL A 44 13.40 14.29 -15.45
N SER A 45 13.89 14.14 -14.22
CA SER A 45 15.33 14.15 -13.94
C SER A 45 16.07 12.98 -14.60
N ASP A 46 15.42 11.85 -14.86
CA ASP A 46 16.07 10.75 -15.55
C ASP A 46 16.18 11.05 -17.05
N ILE A 47 15.10 11.53 -17.66
CA ILE A 47 15.02 11.84 -19.10
C ILE A 47 15.98 12.98 -19.50
N ILE A 48 16.00 14.08 -18.74
CA ILE A 48 16.84 15.24 -19.06
C ILE A 48 18.34 14.88 -19.02
N PHE A 49 18.74 14.01 -18.09
CA PHE A 49 20.15 13.70 -17.86
C PHE A 49 20.64 12.44 -18.61
N ASN A 50 19.74 11.60 -19.14
CA ASN A 50 20.04 10.42 -19.97
C ASN A 50 19.74 10.65 -21.48
N THR A 51 20.07 11.82 -22.02
CA THR A 51 19.84 12.13 -23.45
C THR A 51 20.84 11.40 -24.36
N ASP A 52 20.54 10.15 -24.71
CA ASP A 52 21.09 9.50 -25.90
C ASP A 52 20.26 9.91 -27.13
N LYS A 53 20.87 10.65 -28.06
CA LYS A 53 20.17 11.38 -29.15
C LYS A 53 19.70 10.54 -30.34
N ASN A 54 19.71 9.21 -30.26
CA ASN A 54 19.44 8.31 -31.41
C ASN A 54 18.28 7.33 -31.16
N LYS A 55 17.19 7.77 -30.54
CA LYS A 55 16.00 6.92 -30.34
C LYS A 55 14.81 7.46 -31.11
N ASP A 56 14.07 6.58 -31.77
CA ASP A 56 12.83 6.92 -32.48
C ASP A 56 11.78 7.45 -31.49
N THR A 57 11.57 8.77 -31.53
CA THR A 57 10.64 9.48 -30.64
C THR A 57 9.22 8.91 -30.72
N ASN A 58 8.80 8.43 -31.90
CA ASN A 58 7.45 7.87 -32.07
C ASN A 58 7.31 6.51 -31.36
N GLY A 59 8.34 5.66 -31.44
CA GLY A 59 8.39 4.38 -30.72
C GLY A 59 8.39 4.58 -29.20
N ILE A 60 9.12 5.58 -28.69
CA ILE A 60 9.12 5.94 -27.26
C ILE A 60 7.73 6.38 -26.81
N ILE A 61 7.09 7.30 -27.53
CA ILE A 61 5.75 7.81 -27.17
C ILE A 61 4.70 6.68 -27.21
N ALA A 62 4.77 5.80 -28.22
CA ALA A 62 3.87 4.66 -28.33
C ALA A 62 4.06 3.67 -27.16
N GLY A 63 5.30 3.37 -26.79
CA GLY A 63 5.63 2.54 -25.62
C GLY A 63 5.12 3.15 -24.32
N ASP A 64 5.34 4.45 -24.11
CA ASP A 64 4.88 5.18 -22.93
C ASP A 64 3.35 5.14 -22.81
N LEU A 65 2.62 5.34 -23.91
CA LEU A 65 1.16 5.23 -23.93
C LEU A 65 0.68 3.82 -23.56
N LEU A 66 1.35 2.79 -24.06
CA LEU A 66 1.01 1.39 -23.81
C LEU A 66 1.22 1.03 -22.34
N ILE A 67 2.28 1.55 -21.71
CA ILE A 67 2.51 1.41 -20.28
C ILE A 67 1.38 2.08 -19.49
N ILE A 68 0.99 3.33 -19.83
CA ILE A 68 -0.10 4.04 -19.14
C ILE A 68 -1.41 3.24 -19.21
N MET A 69 -1.74 2.68 -20.37
CA MET A 69 -2.93 1.84 -20.53
C MET A 69 -2.87 0.56 -19.67
N ALA A 70 -1.72 -0.11 -19.64
CA ALA A 70 -1.52 -1.29 -18.79
C ALA A 70 -1.69 -0.94 -17.30
N GLN A 71 -1.19 0.21 -16.85
CA GLN A 71 -1.34 0.65 -15.46
C GLN A 71 -2.79 0.90 -15.04
N ILE A 72 -3.65 1.36 -15.96
CA ILE A 72 -5.09 1.49 -15.69
C ILE A 72 -5.72 0.13 -15.41
N ILE A 73 -5.37 -0.89 -16.20
CA ILE A 73 -5.89 -2.26 -16.03
C ILE A 73 -5.41 -2.84 -14.69
N VAL A 74 -4.13 -2.67 -14.35
CA VAL A 74 -3.57 -3.09 -13.06
C VAL A 74 -4.26 -2.40 -11.89
N ALA A 75 -4.54 -1.10 -12.01
CA ALA A 75 -5.26 -0.34 -10.98
C ALA A 75 -6.69 -0.88 -10.76
N VAL A 76 -7.41 -1.17 -11.85
CA VAL A 76 -8.75 -1.80 -11.78
C VAL A 76 -8.67 -3.18 -11.12
N GLN A 77 -7.70 -4.00 -11.52
CA GLN A 77 -7.46 -5.34 -10.96
C GLN A 77 -7.23 -5.25 -9.45
N MET A 78 -6.39 -4.32 -8.99
CA MET A 78 -6.10 -4.13 -7.56
C MET A 78 -7.33 -3.74 -6.75
N VAL A 79 -8.16 -2.81 -7.26
CA VAL A 79 -9.40 -2.39 -6.58
C VAL A 79 -10.42 -3.52 -6.56
N TYR A 80 -10.52 -4.29 -7.65
CA TYR A 80 -11.39 -5.45 -7.72
C TYR A 80 -10.95 -6.55 -6.73
N GLU A 81 -9.65 -6.84 -6.66
CA GLU A 81 -9.05 -7.77 -5.71
C GLU A 81 -9.35 -7.36 -4.26
N GLU A 82 -9.14 -6.08 -3.90
CA GLU A 82 -9.49 -5.55 -2.58
C GLU A 82 -10.99 -5.71 -2.29
N ARG A 83 -11.87 -5.45 -3.27
CA ARG A 83 -13.31 -5.61 -3.09
C ARG A 83 -13.71 -7.07 -2.86
N VAL A 84 -13.12 -8.02 -3.60
CA VAL A 84 -13.40 -9.45 -3.49
C VAL A 84 -12.92 -9.98 -2.14
N ILE A 85 -11.69 -9.65 -1.72
CA ILE A 85 -11.13 -10.08 -0.43
C ILE A 85 -11.96 -9.54 0.76
N ASN A 86 -12.50 -8.32 0.64
CA ASN A 86 -13.34 -7.75 1.69
C ASN A 86 -14.75 -8.38 1.75
N ARG A 87 -15.24 -8.98 0.66
CA ARG A 87 -16.59 -9.58 0.57
C ARG A 87 -16.58 -11.09 0.83
N PHE A 88 -15.49 -11.77 0.47
CA PHE A 88 -15.36 -13.22 0.55
C PHE A 88 -14.10 -13.58 1.36
N THR A 89 -14.24 -14.49 2.33
CA THR A 89 -13.11 -15.02 3.11
C THR A 89 -12.36 -16.08 2.31
N ILE A 90 -11.69 -15.66 1.24
CA ILE A 90 -10.85 -16.53 0.41
C ILE A 90 -9.44 -16.55 0.99
N HIS A 91 -8.81 -17.73 1.03
CA HIS A 91 -7.43 -17.84 1.50
C HIS A 91 -6.47 -17.20 0.47
N PRO A 92 -5.52 -16.32 0.86
CA PRO A 92 -4.60 -15.64 -0.05
C PRO A 92 -3.86 -16.58 -1.01
N LEU A 93 -3.49 -17.76 -0.52
CA LEU A 93 -2.81 -18.78 -1.32
C LEU A 93 -3.68 -19.34 -2.45
N GLU A 94 -5.00 -19.51 -2.20
CA GLU A 94 -5.94 -19.97 -3.22
C GLU A 94 -6.20 -18.88 -4.27
N ALA A 95 -6.31 -17.62 -3.84
CA ALA A 95 -6.49 -16.48 -4.74
C ALA A 95 -5.31 -16.33 -5.71
N VAL A 96 -4.07 -16.32 -5.18
CA VAL A 96 -2.85 -16.26 -6.02
C VAL A 96 -2.73 -17.47 -6.93
N GLY A 97 -3.12 -18.66 -6.46
CA GLY A 97 -3.11 -19.88 -7.28
C GLY A 97 -4.02 -19.75 -8.51
N TRP A 98 -5.26 -19.29 -8.32
CA TRP A 98 -6.19 -19.06 -9.43
C TRP A 98 -5.71 -17.96 -10.37
N GLU A 99 -5.22 -16.84 -9.83
CA GLU A 99 -4.65 -15.76 -10.64
C GLU A 99 -3.46 -16.25 -11.49
N GLY A 100 -2.57 -17.06 -10.92
CA GLY A 100 -1.44 -17.66 -11.61
C GLY A 100 -1.87 -18.62 -12.73
N ILE A 101 -2.87 -19.47 -12.50
CA ILE A 101 -3.38 -20.39 -13.52
C ILE A 101 -4.02 -19.62 -14.67
N PHE A 102 -4.90 -18.65 -14.38
CA PHE A 102 -5.52 -17.83 -15.42
C PHE A 102 -4.48 -17.00 -16.19
N GLY A 103 -3.51 -16.42 -15.49
CA GLY A 103 -2.39 -15.70 -16.11
C GLY A 103 -1.55 -16.59 -17.01
N PHE A 104 -1.20 -17.80 -16.55
CA PHE A 104 -0.44 -18.78 -17.34
C PHE A 104 -1.18 -19.23 -18.58
N VAL A 105 -2.48 -19.57 -18.47
CA VAL A 105 -3.30 -19.98 -19.62
C VAL A 105 -3.47 -18.82 -20.61
N LEU A 106 -3.79 -17.62 -20.12
CA LEU A 106 -4.00 -16.45 -20.97
C LEU A 106 -2.70 -16.06 -21.70
N LEU A 107 -1.58 -15.95 -20.98
CA LEU A 107 -0.28 -15.63 -21.57
C LEU A 107 0.18 -16.74 -22.52
N GLY A 108 0.00 -18.01 -22.15
CA GLY A 108 0.35 -19.15 -23.01
C GLY A 108 -0.44 -19.16 -24.32
N LEU A 109 -1.72 -18.82 -24.30
CA LEU A 109 -2.53 -18.66 -25.52
C LEU A 109 -2.11 -17.43 -26.33
N LEU A 110 -1.71 -16.36 -25.66
CA LEU A 110 -1.33 -15.08 -26.27
C LEU A 110 0.07 -15.13 -26.92
N LEU A 111 0.93 -16.06 -26.51
CA LEU A 111 2.19 -16.35 -27.22
C LEU A 111 1.97 -16.84 -28.66
N ILE A 112 0.86 -17.51 -28.96
CA ILE A 112 0.55 -18.02 -30.31
C ILE A 112 0.40 -16.87 -31.32
N PRO A 113 -0.49 -15.88 -31.14
CA PRO A 113 -0.57 -14.75 -32.05
C PRO A 113 0.69 -13.87 -32.00
N PHE A 114 1.35 -13.72 -30.86
CA PHE A 114 2.57 -12.90 -30.73
C PHE A 114 3.74 -13.44 -31.55
N PHE A 115 3.82 -14.76 -31.74
CA PHE A 115 4.79 -15.38 -32.62
C PHE A 115 4.58 -15.00 -34.10
N HIS A 116 3.36 -14.69 -34.52
CA HIS A 116 3.01 -14.41 -35.91
C HIS A 116 2.94 -12.91 -36.24
N ILE A 117 2.98 -12.04 -35.25
CA ILE A 117 2.96 -10.59 -35.46
C ILE A 117 4.39 -10.09 -35.64
N ASP A 118 4.62 -9.45 -36.78
CA ASP A 118 5.85 -8.72 -37.07
C ASP A 118 5.82 -7.38 -36.32
N ALA A 119 6.78 -7.20 -35.43
CA ALA A 119 6.95 -6.04 -34.57
C ALA A 119 7.73 -4.92 -35.23
N GLY A 120 8.36 -5.15 -36.39
CA GLY A 120 9.20 -4.18 -37.08
C GLY A 120 10.19 -3.48 -36.14
N ALA A 121 10.00 -2.16 -35.95
CA ALA A 121 10.84 -1.31 -35.11
C ALA A 121 10.78 -1.60 -33.60
N PHE A 122 9.84 -2.43 -33.13
CA PHE A 122 9.72 -2.83 -31.73
C PHE A 122 10.45 -4.14 -31.38
N SER A 123 11.00 -4.85 -32.37
CA SER A 123 11.76 -6.09 -32.15
C SER A 123 13.19 -5.95 -32.67
N GLU A 124 14.13 -6.21 -31.76
CA GLU A 124 15.56 -6.34 -32.09
C GLU A 124 15.92 -7.77 -32.55
N LEU A 125 14.94 -8.69 -32.61
CA LEU A 125 15.20 -10.04 -33.08
C LEU A 125 15.45 -10.04 -34.59
N PRO A 126 16.37 -10.90 -35.09
CA PRO A 126 16.62 -11.06 -36.53
C PRO A 126 15.36 -11.41 -37.34
N THR A 127 14.39 -12.04 -36.69
CA THR A 127 13.11 -12.48 -37.25
C THR A 127 12.01 -11.42 -37.19
N HIS A 128 12.28 -10.25 -36.58
CA HIS A 128 11.35 -9.15 -36.33
C HIS A 128 10.00 -9.50 -35.65
N LYS A 129 9.85 -10.70 -35.09
CA LYS A 129 8.64 -11.10 -34.34
C LYS A 129 8.51 -10.33 -33.03
N LEU A 130 7.28 -10.12 -32.55
CA LEU A 130 7.03 -9.50 -31.24
C LEU A 130 7.59 -10.33 -30.08
N ASP A 131 7.42 -11.64 -30.12
CA ASP A 131 7.94 -12.56 -29.10
C ASP A 131 8.28 -13.91 -29.75
N ASP A 132 9.47 -14.44 -29.49
CA ASP A 132 9.93 -15.75 -29.99
C ASP A 132 10.15 -16.71 -28.82
N ALA A 133 9.03 -17.21 -28.29
CA ALA A 133 9.05 -18.15 -27.18
C ALA A 133 9.83 -19.44 -27.49
N ILE A 134 9.85 -19.90 -28.75
CA ILE A 134 10.55 -21.12 -29.14
C ILE A 134 12.06 -20.93 -29.00
N ASP A 135 12.58 -19.79 -29.45
CA ASP A 135 13.99 -19.46 -29.28
C ASP A 135 14.35 -19.29 -27.79
N ALA A 136 13.48 -18.63 -27.01
CA ALA A 136 13.65 -18.49 -25.57
C ALA A 136 13.73 -19.85 -24.85
N PHE A 137 12.90 -20.83 -25.21
CA PHE A 137 12.96 -22.19 -24.65
C PHE A 137 14.26 -22.91 -25.04
N HIS A 138 14.76 -22.70 -26.26
CA HIS A 138 16.06 -23.24 -26.66
C HIS A 138 17.21 -22.65 -25.83
N GLN A 139 17.21 -21.33 -25.61
CA GLN A 139 18.23 -20.64 -24.80
C GLN A 139 18.19 -21.11 -23.34
N LEU A 140 16.99 -21.31 -22.79
CA LEU A 140 16.78 -21.89 -21.45
C LEU A 140 17.37 -23.29 -21.31
N GLY A 141 17.23 -24.13 -22.33
CA GLY A 141 17.77 -25.50 -22.32
C GLY A 141 19.29 -25.55 -22.48
N GLN A 142 19.89 -24.57 -23.16
CA GLN A 142 21.32 -24.56 -23.46
C GLN A 142 22.17 -23.87 -22.38
N ASN A 143 21.65 -22.86 -21.69
CA ASN A 143 22.41 -22.11 -20.70
C ASN A 143 21.84 -22.23 -19.28
N TRP A 144 22.58 -22.93 -18.42
CA TRP A 144 22.22 -23.14 -17.02
C TRP A 144 22.14 -21.83 -16.20
N GLN A 145 22.88 -20.78 -16.59
CA GLN A 145 22.84 -19.47 -15.92
C GLN A 145 21.50 -18.77 -16.18
N ILE A 146 20.99 -18.85 -17.42
CA ILE A 146 19.68 -18.30 -17.81
C ILE A 146 18.57 -19.10 -17.13
N LEU A 147 18.71 -20.43 -17.08
CA LEU A 147 17.74 -21.31 -16.42
C LEU A 147 17.62 -21.00 -14.93
N THR A 148 18.75 -20.92 -14.23
CA THR A 148 18.76 -20.62 -12.79
C THR A 148 18.26 -19.20 -12.49
N ALA A 149 18.63 -18.21 -13.31
CA ALA A 149 18.11 -16.84 -13.20
C ALA A 149 16.59 -16.78 -13.42
N THR A 150 16.09 -17.48 -14.45
CA THR A 150 14.66 -17.53 -14.77
C THR A 150 13.86 -18.23 -13.67
N LEU A 151 14.33 -19.38 -13.18
CA LEU A 151 13.69 -20.09 -12.07
C LEU A 151 13.68 -19.25 -10.80
N GLY A 152 14.81 -18.62 -10.45
CA GLY A 152 14.89 -17.71 -9.31
C GLY A 152 13.91 -16.54 -9.43
N ASN A 153 13.77 -15.96 -10.62
CA ASN A 153 12.80 -14.90 -10.89
C ASN A 153 11.35 -15.40 -10.71
N ILE A 154 11.00 -16.58 -11.23
CA ILE A 154 9.67 -17.18 -11.07
C ILE A 154 9.33 -17.37 -9.59
N PHE A 155 10.24 -17.96 -8.80
CA PHE A 155 10.03 -18.14 -7.36
C PHE A 155 9.90 -16.80 -6.62
N SER A 156 10.70 -15.81 -6.98
CA SER A 156 10.64 -14.46 -6.40
C SER A 156 9.29 -13.79 -6.67
N ILE A 157 8.79 -13.84 -7.91
CA ILE A 157 7.50 -13.24 -8.28
C ILE A 157 6.34 -13.96 -7.59
N ALA A 158 6.38 -15.30 -7.52
CA ALA A 158 5.35 -16.09 -6.84
C ALA A 158 5.27 -15.73 -5.35
N PHE A 159 6.41 -15.66 -4.66
CA PHE A 159 6.47 -15.24 -3.27
C PHE A 159 6.01 -13.79 -3.09
N PHE A 160 6.42 -12.89 -3.99
CA PHE A 160 6.01 -11.50 -3.97
C PHE A 160 4.50 -11.33 -4.09
N ASN A 161 3.85 -12.05 -5.02
CA ASN A 161 2.40 -12.00 -5.19
C ASN A 161 1.67 -12.55 -3.96
N PHE A 162 2.12 -13.69 -3.41
CA PHE A 162 1.58 -14.23 -2.16
C PHE A 162 1.68 -13.25 -0.98
N ALA A 163 2.85 -12.64 -0.78
CA ALA A 163 3.08 -11.64 0.26
C ALA A 163 2.21 -10.39 0.03
N GLY A 164 2.06 -9.94 -1.22
CA GLY A 164 1.23 -8.79 -1.59
C GLY A 164 -0.25 -8.97 -1.22
N ILE A 165 -0.84 -10.13 -1.58
CA ILE A 165 -2.22 -10.45 -1.21
C ILE A 165 -2.35 -10.59 0.31
N SER A 166 -1.39 -11.23 0.96
CA SER A 166 -1.38 -11.43 2.42
C SER A 166 -1.34 -10.10 3.19
N VAL A 167 -0.50 -9.13 2.78
CA VAL A 167 -0.44 -7.79 3.41
C VAL A 167 -1.74 -7.02 3.20
N THR A 168 -2.37 -7.16 2.03
CA THR A 168 -3.65 -6.51 1.73
C THR A 168 -4.75 -7.03 2.65
N ARG A 169 -4.75 -8.34 2.92
CA ARG A 169 -5.71 -9.01 3.80
C ARG A 169 -5.50 -8.67 5.28
N GLU A 170 -4.25 -8.67 5.77
CA GLU A 170 -3.96 -8.56 7.21
C GLU A 170 -3.83 -7.11 7.69
N ILE A 171 -3.42 -6.16 6.82
CA ILE A 171 -3.11 -4.78 7.23
C ILE A 171 -3.98 -3.77 6.49
N SER A 172 -3.76 -3.59 5.18
CA SER A 172 -4.56 -2.72 4.29
C SER A 172 -3.92 -2.58 2.92
N ALA A 173 -4.73 -2.21 1.92
CA ALA A 173 -4.25 -1.76 0.60
C ALA A 173 -3.26 -0.57 0.70
N THR A 174 -3.44 0.31 1.68
CA THR A 174 -2.52 1.44 1.92
C THR A 174 -1.11 0.98 2.29
N THR A 175 -0.98 -0.11 3.05
CA THR A 175 0.34 -0.67 3.40
C THR A 175 1.01 -1.30 2.18
N ARG A 176 0.23 -1.97 1.31
CA ARG A 176 0.74 -2.48 0.03
C ARG A 176 1.31 -1.36 -0.86
N MET A 177 0.62 -0.22 -0.96
CA MET A 177 1.14 0.94 -1.70
C MET A 177 2.46 1.50 -1.14
N VAL A 178 2.63 1.49 0.19
CA VAL A 178 3.88 1.87 0.84
C VAL A 178 5.00 0.88 0.50
N LEU A 179 4.72 -0.42 0.56
CA LEU A 179 5.68 -1.47 0.19
C LEU A 179 6.12 -1.38 -1.28
N ASP A 180 5.21 -1.05 -2.19
CA ASP A 180 5.52 -0.83 -3.60
C ASP A 180 6.50 0.34 -3.79
N SER A 181 6.30 1.43 -3.06
CA SER A 181 7.17 2.59 -3.13
C SER A 181 8.55 2.34 -2.50
N VAL A 182 8.59 1.59 -1.40
CA VAL A 182 9.87 1.15 -0.78
C VAL A 182 10.67 0.29 -1.74
N ARG A 183 10.02 -0.63 -2.48
CA ARG A 183 10.70 -1.45 -3.50
C ARG A 183 11.40 -0.58 -4.53
N THR A 184 10.73 0.45 -5.04
CA THR A 184 11.29 1.36 -6.03
C THR A 184 12.54 2.09 -5.51
N ILE A 185 12.54 2.50 -4.24
CA ILE A 185 13.72 3.11 -3.60
C ILE A 185 14.86 2.09 -3.45
N ILE A 186 14.55 0.86 -3.02
CA ILE A 186 15.57 -0.20 -2.86
C ILE A 186 16.24 -0.51 -4.19
N ILE A 187 15.46 -0.65 -5.27
CA ILE A 187 16.00 -0.90 -6.61
C ILE A 187 16.91 0.26 -7.04
N TRP A 188 16.52 1.51 -6.78
CA TRP A 188 17.35 2.67 -7.09
C TRP A 188 18.66 2.69 -6.30
N VAL A 189 18.63 2.41 -4.99
CA VAL A 189 19.85 2.32 -4.17
C VAL A 189 20.77 1.21 -4.68
N ALA A 190 20.22 0.04 -5.02
CA ALA A 190 20.99 -1.07 -5.58
C ALA A 190 21.60 -0.71 -6.94
N ALA A 191 20.86 -0.02 -7.82
CA ALA A 191 21.34 0.44 -9.11
C ALA A 191 22.51 1.43 -8.97
N LEU A 192 22.47 2.31 -7.98
CA LEU A 192 23.61 3.18 -7.65
C LEU A 192 24.81 2.40 -7.09
N ALA A 193 24.57 1.43 -6.21
CA ALA A 193 25.64 0.63 -5.61
C ALA A 193 26.37 -0.27 -6.63
N LEU A 194 25.69 -0.66 -7.72
CA LEU A 194 26.23 -1.44 -8.82
C LEU A 194 26.77 -0.57 -9.98
N ASP A 195 26.83 0.76 -9.80
CA ASP A 195 27.22 1.74 -10.83
C ASP A 195 26.41 1.64 -12.14
N TRP A 196 25.21 1.05 -12.10
CA TRP A 196 24.30 0.97 -13.25
C TRP A 196 23.63 2.30 -13.58
N GLN A 197 23.65 3.24 -12.64
CA GLN A 197 23.07 4.56 -12.80
C GLN A 197 23.99 5.63 -12.21
N LYS A 198 24.10 6.78 -12.89
CA LYS A 198 24.81 7.94 -12.36
C LYS A 198 24.01 8.59 -11.23
N PHE A 199 24.72 9.00 -10.18
CA PHE A 199 24.10 9.69 -9.04
C PHE A 199 23.63 11.09 -9.44
N ILE A 200 22.32 11.31 -9.40
CA ILE A 200 21.69 12.60 -9.67
C ILE A 200 21.02 13.09 -8.38
N PRO A 201 21.52 14.16 -7.73
CA PRO A 201 20.99 14.66 -6.45
C PRO A 201 19.50 15.03 -6.50
N LEU A 202 18.99 15.45 -7.67
CA LEU A 202 17.59 15.81 -7.87
C LEU A 202 16.63 14.63 -7.65
N GLN A 203 17.10 13.38 -7.84
CA GLN A 203 16.31 12.18 -7.58
C GLN A 203 16.04 11.99 -6.08
N ILE A 204 17.00 12.35 -5.22
CA ILE A 204 16.80 12.29 -3.75
C ILE A 204 15.65 13.20 -3.33
N LEU A 205 15.61 14.42 -3.87
CA LEU A 205 14.52 15.36 -3.58
C LEU A 205 13.17 14.76 -3.98
N GLY A 206 13.09 14.13 -5.16
CA GLY A 206 11.89 13.45 -5.63
C GLY A 206 11.47 12.29 -4.71
N PHE A 207 12.40 11.46 -4.24
CA PHE A 207 12.11 10.38 -3.28
C PHE A 207 11.65 10.90 -1.92
N VAL A 208 12.23 11.99 -1.41
CA VAL A 208 11.80 12.63 -0.16
C VAL A 208 10.36 13.13 -0.28
N VAL A 209 10.03 13.82 -1.39
CA VAL A 209 8.66 14.29 -1.66
C VAL A 209 7.67 13.13 -1.79
N LEU A 210 8.09 12.02 -2.40
CA LEU A 210 7.30 10.79 -2.54
C LEU A 210 7.00 10.18 -1.16
N ILE A 211 8.01 10.04 -0.29
CA ILE A 211 7.86 9.53 1.08
C ILE A 211 6.91 10.42 1.88
N ILE A 212 7.08 11.75 1.81
CA ILE A 212 6.20 12.71 2.49
C ILE A 212 4.76 12.57 2.00
N GLY A 213 4.56 12.47 0.67
CA GLY A 213 3.24 12.28 0.08
C GLY A 213 2.54 11.01 0.55
N MET A 214 3.28 9.90 0.67
CA MET A 214 2.74 8.65 1.23
C MET A 214 2.40 8.76 2.72
N MET A 215 3.23 9.43 3.51
CA MET A 215 2.97 9.64 4.94
C MET A 215 1.71 10.50 5.16
N LEU A 216 1.47 11.48 4.28
CA LEU A 216 0.26 12.29 4.27
C LEU A 216 -0.97 11.49 3.81
N TYR A 217 -0.81 10.64 2.78
CA TYR A 217 -1.89 9.79 2.27
C TYR A 217 -2.38 8.78 3.31
N ASN A 218 -1.46 8.18 4.07
CA ASN A 218 -1.79 7.12 5.02
C ASN A 218 -2.36 7.64 6.36
N ASP A 219 -2.47 8.96 6.58
CA ASP A 219 -2.82 9.55 7.89
C ASP A 219 -1.87 9.13 9.06
N ILE A 220 -0.92 8.21 8.83
CA ILE A 220 0.07 7.71 9.79
C ILE A 220 0.98 8.84 10.23
N GLY A 221 1.42 9.70 9.30
CA GLY A 221 2.21 10.87 9.64
C GLY A 221 1.46 11.80 10.59
N ILE A 222 0.18 12.05 10.33
CA ILE A 222 -0.66 12.94 11.14
C ILE A 222 -1.05 12.29 12.46
N GLN A 223 -1.36 10.99 12.55
CA GLN A 223 -1.63 10.34 13.84
C GLN A 223 -0.38 10.23 14.72
N PHE A 224 0.79 10.00 14.13
CA PHE A 224 2.06 9.98 14.86
C PHE A 224 2.47 11.39 15.34
N ILE A 225 2.32 12.40 14.47
CA ILE A 225 2.55 13.81 14.81
C ILE A 225 1.51 14.29 15.82
N ARG A 226 0.22 13.95 15.66
CA ARG A 226 -0.86 14.30 16.58
C ARG A 226 -0.68 13.59 17.92
N ARG A 227 -0.23 12.33 17.98
CA ARG A 227 0.16 11.68 19.25
C ARG A 227 1.35 12.36 19.91
N THR A 228 2.37 12.76 19.14
CA THR A 228 3.57 13.43 19.65
C THR A 228 3.29 14.87 20.12
N ILE A 229 2.41 15.59 19.42
CA ILE A 229 1.96 16.93 19.81
C ILE A 229 0.96 16.83 20.98
N MET A 230 0.02 15.90 20.96
CA MET A 230 -0.97 15.72 22.03
C MET A 230 -0.31 15.26 23.34
N THR A 231 0.74 14.42 23.30
CA THR A 231 1.56 14.11 24.49
C THR A 231 2.37 15.32 24.99
N ARG A 232 2.74 16.26 24.11
CA ARG A 232 3.36 17.54 24.52
C ARG A 232 2.34 18.58 25.02
N VAL A 233 1.09 18.54 24.55
CA VAL A 233 0.01 19.48 24.91
C VAL A 233 -0.76 19.05 26.17
N LEU A 234 -0.93 17.74 26.42
CA LEU A 234 -1.49 17.21 27.69
C LEU A 234 -0.53 17.31 28.88
N ARG A 235 0.65 17.94 28.71
CA ARG A 235 1.49 18.44 29.82
C ARG A 235 1.02 19.80 30.36
N ARG A 236 -0.25 20.18 30.17
CA ARG A 236 -0.85 21.13 31.12
C ARG A 236 -1.27 20.31 32.33
N PRO A 237 -0.75 20.61 33.54
CA PRO A 237 -1.28 19.98 34.74
C PRO A 237 -2.77 20.30 34.78
N LEU A 238 -3.61 19.29 35.04
CA LEU A 238 -4.97 19.54 35.49
C LEU A 238 -4.88 20.53 36.66
N PRO A 239 -5.65 21.63 36.68
CA PRO A 239 -5.75 22.44 37.89
C PRO A 239 -6.20 21.51 39.03
N PRO A 240 -5.60 21.61 40.22
CA PRO A 240 -6.02 20.80 41.35
C PRO A 240 -7.52 21.00 41.58
N ASP A 241 -8.23 19.89 41.74
CA ASP A 241 -9.68 19.84 41.93
C ASP A 241 -10.11 20.64 43.17
N GLU A 242 -10.42 21.93 43.02
CA GLU A 242 -11.01 22.76 44.09
C GLU A 242 -12.53 22.57 44.23
N ASP A 243 -13.16 21.80 43.34
CA ASP A 243 -14.63 21.69 43.30
C ASP A 243 -15.19 20.37 43.88
N GLN A 244 -14.35 19.45 44.36
CA GLN A 244 -14.81 18.18 44.93
C GLN A 244 -15.26 18.26 46.40
N GLU A 245 -15.05 19.38 47.09
CA GLU A 245 -15.44 19.56 48.50
C GLU A 245 -16.88 20.11 48.67
N ARG A 246 -17.60 20.43 47.58
CA ARG A 246 -18.96 21.01 47.64
C ARG A 246 -20.13 20.04 47.46
N LEU A 247 -19.88 18.74 47.35
CA LEU A 247 -20.93 17.73 47.13
C LEU A 247 -20.97 16.63 48.21
N ILE A 248 -20.78 17.01 49.47
CA ILE A 248 -21.23 16.17 50.59
C ILE A 248 -22.62 16.71 50.99
N PRO A 249 -23.71 15.94 50.82
CA PRO A 249 -25.00 16.29 51.41
C PRO A 249 -24.85 16.27 52.93
N GLU A 250 -25.09 17.39 53.58
CA GLU A 250 -25.32 17.43 55.03
C GLU A 250 -26.62 16.67 55.35
N ASP A 251 -26.52 15.35 55.57
CA ASP A 251 -27.66 14.57 56.11
C ASP A 251 -27.23 13.48 57.09
N ASN A 252 -26.23 13.73 57.96
CA ASN A 252 -25.98 12.78 59.04
C ASN A 252 -25.40 13.33 60.35
N ALA A 253 -25.60 14.61 60.64
CA ALA A 253 -25.14 15.21 61.90
C ALA A 253 -26.20 15.25 63.02
N ASN A 254 -27.43 14.77 62.80
CA ASN A 254 -28.51 14.90 63.81
C ASN A 254 -29.02 13.56 64.39
N ARG A 255 -28.27 12.46 64.25
CA ARG A 255 -28.67 11.13 64.81
C ARG A 255 -27.76 10.60 65.92
N ARG A 256 -26.78 11.38 66.40
CA ARG A 256 -25.92 10.99 67.53
C ARG A 256 -25.87 12.10 68.58
N GLY A 257 -26.97 12.28 69.30
CA GLY A 257 -26.99 13.14 70.47
C GLY A 257 -28.39 13.41 70.98
N GLY A 258 -28.96 12.48 71.75
CA GLY A 258 -30.21 12.77 72.45
C GLY A 258 -30.95 11.54 73.00
N ASN A 259 -30.68 11.26 74.26
CA ASN A 259 -31.60 10.68 75.26
C ASN A 259 -31.81 9.16 75.37
N ILE A 260 -31.34 8.71 76.54
CA ILE A 260 -31.68 7.59 77.43
C ILE A 260 -33.20 7.50 77.73
N GLN A 261 -33.64 6.30 78.16
CA GLN A 261 -34.96 5.84 78.67
C GLN A 261 -35.97 5.42 77.57
N GLU A 262 -36.64 4.27 77.57
CA GLU A 262 -37.00 3.25 78.60
C GLU A 262 -37.28 1.90 77.90
N GLU A 263 -37.07 0.80 78.61
CA GLU A 263 -37.34 -0.58 78.19
C GLU A 263 -38.81 -0.96 78.45
N PRO A 264 -39.52 -1.67 77.56
CA PRO A 264 -40.69 -2.44 77.95
C PRO A 264 -40.41 -3.95 77.88
N GLN A 265 -40.71 -4.63 78.99
CA GLN A 265 -40.67 -6.09 79.13
C GLN A 265 -41.52 -6.83 78.09
N PRO A 266 -41.14 -8.06 77.71
CA PRO A 266 -42.09 -9.04 77.21
C PRO A 266 -42.39 -10.11 78.28
N GLY A 267 -43.67 -10.27 78.60
CA GLY A 267 -44.22 -11.51 79.15
C GLY A 267 -45.61 -11.78 78.57
N PRO A 268 -46.17 -12.99 78.69
CA PRO A 268 -45.58 -14.28 79.01
C PRO A 268 -45.76 -15.35 77.91
N SER A 269 -44.98 -16.42 78.05
CA SER A 269 -45.24 -17.84 77.75
C SER A 269 -46.63 -18.22 77.23
N ASN A 270 -46.66 -18.99 76.13
CA ASN A 270 -47.47 -20.20 75.91
C ASN A 270 -47.05 -20.84 74.58
N ALA A 271 -46.39 -22.00 74.59
CA ALA A 271 -46.98 -23.35 74.66
C ALA A 271 -47.53 -23.82 73.31
N ALA A 272 -46.92 -24.88 72.78
CA ALA A 272 -47.57 -26.15 72.44
C ALA A 272 -47.05 -26.75 71.10
N ILE A 273 -46.33 -27.87 71.29
CA ILE A 273 -46.26 -29.10 70.48
C ILE A 273 -45.56 -28.99 69.12
#